data_AF-A0A962ZQ44-F1
#
_entry.id   AF-A0A962ZQ44-F1
#
_cell.length_a   1.000
_cell.length_b   1.000
_cell.length_c   1.000
_cell.angle_alpha   90.00
_cell.angle_beta   90.00
_cell.angle_gamma   90.00
#
_symmetry.space_group_name_H-M   'P 1'
#
loop_
_entity.id
_entity.type
_entity.pdbx_description
1 polymer ?
#
loop_
_entity_poly.entity_id
_entity_poly.type
_entity_poly.pdbx_seq_one_letter_code
_entity_poly.pdbx_strand_id
1 'polypeptide(L)' 'TPLGMLFIDGGHSLDAALTDYRCWEPHLLRGGILAIHDVFDDAHAGGQAPYAIYRMARASGLFEEIGRVNSLALLRRL' A
#
# COMPACT_ATOMS: atom_id res chain seq x y z
N THR A 1 15.22 3.86 13.55
CA THR A 1 15.79 3.90 12.18
C THR A 1 14.65 3.97 11.18
N PRO A 2 14.67 4.86 10.18
CA PRO A 2 13.64 4.90 9.13
C PRO A 2 13.63 3.63 8.26
N LEU A 3 12.48 3.25 7.71
CA LEU A 3 12.32 2.08 6.84
C LEU A 3 12.64 2.44 5.39
N GLY A 4 13.47 1.65 4.71
CA GLY A 4 13.68 1.76 3.25
C GLY A 4 12.58 1.13 2.41
N MET A 5 11.86 0.17 3.00
CA MET A 5 10.72 -0.50 2.40
C MET A 5 9.70 -0.82 3.50
N LEU A 6 8.42 -0.65 3.17
CA LEU A 6 7.28 -1.10 3.95
C LEU A 6 6.45 -2.03 3.07
N PHE A 7 6.28 -3.28 3.50
CA PHE A 7 5.45 -4.27 2.82
C PHE A 7 4.21 -4.58 3.65
N ILE A 8 3.03 -4.26 3.12
CA ILE A 8 1.73 -4.52 3.75
C ILE A 8 1.12 -5.76 3.10
N ASP A 9 1.11 -6.85 3.86
CA ASP A 9 0.53 -8.16 3.53
C ASP A 9 -0.08 -8.78 4.81
N GLY A 10 -0.78 -7.92 5.58
CA GLY A 10 -1.39 -8.25 6.86
C GLY A 10 -2.82 -8.76 6.71
N GLY A 11 -3.76 -8.19 7.47
CA GLY A 11 -5.17 -8.58 7.42
C GLY A 11 -5.96 -7.90 6.30
N HIS A 12 -6.89 -8.62 5.68
CA HIS A 12 -7.70 -8.15 4.53
C HIS A 12 -9.07 -7.59 4.91
N SER A 13 -9.30 -7.25 6.18
CA SER A 13 -10.41 -6.37 6.56
C SER A 13 -10.01 -4.91 6.32
N LEU A 14 -10.98 -4.03 6.06
CA LEU A 14 -10.70 -2.61 5.87
C LEU A 14 -10.02 -1.99 7.11
N ASP A 15 -10.48 -2.37 8.31
CA ASP A 15 -9.90 -1.89 9.57
C ASP A 15 -8.45 -2.34 9.74
N ALA A 16 -8.13 -3.59 9.42
CA ALA A 16 -6.76 -4.11 9.50
C ALA A 16 -5.84 -3.39 8.50
N ALA A 17 -6.22 -3.33 7.22
CA ALA A 17 -5.44 -2.68 6.18
C ALA A 17 -5.20 -1.18 6.48
N LEU A 18 -6.22 -0.46 6.95
CA LEU A 18 -6.08 0.94 7.36
C LEU A 18 -5.18 1.09 8.59
N THR A 19 -5.29 0.18 9.56
CA THR A 19 -4.44 0.20 10.76
C THR A 19 -2.98 -0.01 10.38
N ASP A 20 -2.69 -1.02 9.55
CA ASP A 20 -1.35 -1.29 9.07
C ASP A 20 -0.79 -0.07 8.31
N TYR A 21 -1.55 0.50 7.38
CA TYR A 21 -1.11 1.69 6.65
C TYR A 21 -0.81 2.86 7.59
N ARG A 22 -1.73 3.20 8.49
CA ARG A 22 -1.60 4.38 9.37
C ARG A 22 -0.48 4.25 10.40
N CYS A 23 -0.28 3.04 10.92
CA CYS A 23 0.75 2.78 11.92
C CYS A 23 2.14 2.77 11.28
N TRP A 24 2.28 2.28 10.04
CA TRP A 24 3.59 2.03 9.45
C TRP A 24 4.06 3.07 8.42
N GLU A 25 3.16 3.70 7.66
CA GLU A 25 3.51 4.69 6.63
C GLU A 25 4.42 5.83 7.15
N PRO A 26 4.19 6.41 8.35
CA PRO A 26 5.02 7.51 8.84
C PRO A 26 6.50 7.14 9.01
N HIS A 27 6.81 5.85 9.16
CA HIS A 27 8.17 5.34 9.36
C HIS A 27 8.94 5.12 8.04
N LEU A 28 8.27 5.13 6.88
CA LEU A 28 8.88 4.92 5.57
C LEU A 28 9.69 6.15 5.14
N LEU A 29 10.95 6.01 4.74
CA LEU A 29 11.75 7.16 4.30
C LEU A 29 11.30 7.69 2.92
N ARG A 30 11.55 8.98 2.64
CA ARG A 30 11.39 9.55 1.29
C ARG A 30 12.31 8.84 0.29
N GLY A 31 11.76 8.47 -0.86
CA GLY A 31 12.40 7.57 -1.82
C GLY A 31 12.26 6.08 -1.49
N GLY A 32 11.72 5.74 -0.33
CA GLY A 32 11.44 4.36 0.09
C GLY A 32 10.23 3.77 -0.62
N ILE A 33 10.10 2.45 -0.56
CA ILE A 33 9.06 1.70 -1.26
C ILE A 33 7.93 1.28 -0.31
N LEU A 34 6.71 1.68 -0.63
CA LEU A 34 5.49 1.08 -0.12
C LEU A 34 5.04 -0.02 -1.08
N ALA A 35 5.07 -1.26 -0.62
CA ALA A 35 4.56 -2.42 -1.34
C ALA A 35 3.26 -2.89 -0.68
N ILE A 36 2.20 -3.06 -1.45
CA ILE A 36 0.88 -3.50 -0.97
C ILE A 36 0.49 -4.74 -1.76
N HIS A 37 0.27 -5.86 -1.08
CA HIS A 37 -0.13 -7.13 -1.72
C HIS A 37 -1.66 -7.24 -1.83
N ASP A 38 -2.15 -8.18 -2.65
CA ASP A 38 -3.57 -8.45 -2.87
C ASP A 38 -4.39 -7.24 -3.33
N VAL A 39 -3.78 -6.41 -4.18
CA VAL A 39 -4.44 -5.26 -4.82
C VAL A 39 -5.17 -5.72 -6.07
N PHE A 40 -6.51 -5.79 -5.97
CA PHE A 40 -7.41 -6.14 -7.08
C PHE A 40 -8.29 -4.95 -7.44
N ASP A 41 -8.24 -4.50 -8.70
CA ASP A 41 -9.05 -3.36 -9.17
C ASP A 41 -10.53 -3.76 -9.37
N ASP A 42 -10.80 -5.06 -9.53
CA ASP A 42 -12.12 -5.67 -9.65
C ASP A 42 -12.48 -6.44 -8.36
N ALA A 43 -13.64 -6.14 -7.78
CA ALA A 43 -14.15 -6.81 -6.59
C ALA A 43 -14.50 -8.30 -6.82
N HIS A 44 -14.70 -8.72 -8.07
CA HIS A 44 -14.88 -10.13 -8.42
C HIS A 44 -13.56 -10.91 -8.45
N ALA A 45 -12.41 -10.22 -8.61
CA ALA A 45 -11.09 -10.84 -8.62
C ALA A 45 -10.49 -10.99 -7.21
N GLY A 46 -10.94 -10.17 -6.25
CA GLY A 46 -10.50 -10.28 -4.86
C GLY A 46 -11.03 -9.19 -3.93
N GLY A 47 -10.71 -9.34 -2.65
CA GLY A 47 -11.09 -8.39 -1.60
C GLY A 47 -10.57 -6.98 -1.87
N GLN A 48 -11.32 -5.97 -1.40
CA GLN A 48 -11.08 -4.56 -1.76
C GLN A 48 -10.32 -3.77 -0.68
N ALA A 49 -10.00 -4.38 0.47
CA ALA A 49 -9.30 -3.67 1.54
C ALA A 49 -7.88 -3.22 1.16
N PRO A 50 -7.00 -4.06 0.56
CA PRO A 50 -5.70 -3.59 0.10
C PRO A 50 -5.81 -2.58 -1.04
N TYR A 51 -6.78 -2.75 -1.94
CA TYR A 51 -7.06 -1.78 -3.00
C TYR A 51 -7.47 -0.40 -2.45
N ALA A 52 -8.22 -0.35 -1.35
CA ALA A 52 -8.60 0.91 -0.70
C ALA A 52 -7.38 1.70 -0.20
N ILE A 53 -6.43 1.05 0.49
CA ILE A 53 -5.22 1.74 0.98
C ILE A 53 -4.27 2.11 -0.17
N TYR A 54 -4.19 1.30 -1.22
CA TYR A 54 -3.46 1.63 -2.45
C TYR A 54 -4.01 2.90 -3.10
N ARG A 55 -5.34 2.99 -3.28
CA ARG A 55 -6.00 4.19 -3.83
C ARG A 55 -5.79 5.42 -2.96
N MET A 56 -5.88 5.26 -1.64
CA MET A 56 -5.64 6.35 -0.69
C MET A 56 -4.19 6.85 -0.78
N ALA A 57 -3.21 5.95 -0.83
CA ALA A 57 -1.80 6.30 -0.99
C ALA A 57 -1.57 7.09 -2.29
N ARG A 58 -2.11 6.63 -3.43
CA ARG A 58 -2.02 7.34 -4.72
C ARG A 58 -2.71 8.70 -4.71
N ALA A 59 -3.87 8.81 -4.07
CA ALA A 59 -4.62 10.06 -4.02
C ALA A 59 -4.00 11.10 -3.07
N SER A 60 -3.12 10.68 -2.16
CA SER A 60 -2.49 11.58 -1.18
C SER A 60 -1.52 12.60 -1.78
N GLY A 61 -0.98 12.33 -2.97
CA GLY A 61 0.13 13.09 -3.55
C GLY A 61 1.47 12.89 -2.83
N LEU A 62 1.56 11.98 -1.85
CA LEU A 62 2.79 11.60 -1.14
C LEU A 62 3.51 10.42 -1.79
N PHE A 63 2.85 9.75 -2.74
CA PHE A 63 3.33 8.53 -3.37
C PHE A 63 3.15 8.60 -4.87
N GLU A 64 4.12 8.08 -5.60
CA GLU A 64 4.00 7.77 -7.03
C GLU A 64 4.02 6.26 -7.24
N GLU A 65 3.18 5.76 -8.15
CA GLU A 65 3.20 4.34 -8.53
C GLU A 65 4.37 4.08 -9.45
N ILE A 66 5.22 3.10 -9.10
CA ILE A 66 6.42 2.76 -9.87
C ILE A 66 6.31 1.41 -10.58
N GLY A 67 5.28 0.61 -10.28
CA GLY A 67 5.02 -0.64 -10.99
C GLY A 67 4.04 -1.56 -10.27
N ARG A 68 3.70 -2.64 -10.97
CA ARG A 68 2.88 -3.76 -10.47
C ARG A 68 3.44 -5.10 -10.92
N VAL A 69 3.29 -6.11 -10.08
CA VAL A 69 3.59 -7.51 -10.39
C VAL A 69 2.42 -8.36 -9.89
N ASN A 70 1.57 -8.85 -10.79
CA ASN A 70 0.31 -9.51 -10.44
C ASN A 70 -0.53 -8.62 -9.50
N SER A 71 -0.89 -9.10 -8.30
CA SER A 71 -1.63 -8.35 -7.28
C SER A 71 -0.75 -7.45 -6.40
N LEU A 72 0.58 -7.42 -6.61
CA LEU A 72 1.50 -6.57 -5.86
C LEU A 72 1.60 -5.18 -6.50
N ALA A 73 1.24 -4.14 -5.76
CA ALA A 73 1.45 -2.74 -6.15
C ALA A 73 2.67 -2.15 -5.45
N LEU A 74 3.48 -1.40 -6.21
CA LEU A 74 4.69 -0.74 -5.72
C LEU A 74 4.55 0.78 -5.88
N LEU A 75 4.71 1.50 -4.76
CA LEU A 75 4.71 2.95 -4.74
C LEU A 75 6.00 3.50 -4.11
N ARG A 76 6.56 4.56 -4.67
CA ARG A 76 7.69 5.29 -4.08
C ARG A 76 7.18 6.49 -3.29
N ARG A 77 7.66 6.67 -2.06
CA ARG A 77 7.37 7.86 -1.23
C ARG A 77 8.12 9.08 -1.80
N LEU A 78 7.43 10.20 -1.98
CA LEU A 78 7.96 11.46 -2.54
C LEU A 78 8.65 12.34 -1.48
#